data_AF-A0A3R7N2H1-F1
#
_entry.id   AF-A0A3R7N2H1-F1
#
_cell.length_a   1.000
_cell.length_b   1.000
_cell.length_c   1.000
_cell.angle_alpha   90.00
_cell.angle_beta   90.00
_cell.angle_gamma   90.00
#
_symmetry.space_group_name_H-M   'P 1'
#
loop_
_entity.id
_entity.type
_entity.pdbx_description
1 polymer ?
#
loop_
_entity_poly.entity_id
_entity_poly.type
_entity_poly.pdbx_seq_one_letter_code
_entity_poly.pdbx_strand_id
1 'polypeptide(L)'
;MARKRAQLAARLSQPQRKSQRLAGNSVKVQQDERFQCCIATASLDSTVCLWDARTMSSNENTPLVTLPRQDEDSGSGSGSGSGSGSGSGSGSGSGSGSDAEAEVEAVEITEYERKRRENIQRNLAFMQQMGVSTAKILAQEDTVLEDDDGVEYSLADEDVTKAVQERIYSVAFLPRTDRLVVACGDKVGHVALWSPANGVNGMKQENSGLPVALFRPHNLPVGQLIFPDSAKLLSTSFDSTVKEFDLRAAEFSVVYEADDNAGITSMVTAGTPQCLYISCDDGTVRLIDRRAPKVKTSNYLLHEKKINTVHQHPTLDFCIATASLDRTVCLWDARKISSKKNTPLVTLPHYRSINCAYFSPRDGAWLVTVGQDSYIDMFDTSSLADRKPSDKSAIELPKPTRVRHNNMTGRWLTKLHASWDPKRPNQFVIGCMEHPRRVQIFRAGRHRPVRELKSDNFASVHSINVFHPHLELIAGGNSSGRLALWRGEKKEVKDEDVKNVKTEKVS
;
A
#
# COMPACT_ATOMS: atom_id res chain seq x y z
N MET A 1 67.76 -4.97 3.37
CA MET A 1 69.02 -5.12 4.14
C MET A 1 69.10 -4.03 5.19
N ALA A 2 69.26 -4.41 6.47
CA ALA A 2 69.82 -3.68 7.64
C ALA A 2 69.40 -2.19 7.89
N ARG A 3 69.09 -1.70 9.10
CA ARG A 3 69.26 -2.16 10.49
C ARG A 3 68.66 -1.09 11.45
N LYS A 4 68.08 -1.57 12.56
CA LYS A 4 68.17 -1.08 13.96
C LYS A 4 67.60 0.31 14.35
N ARG A 5 66.61 0.28 15.25
CA ARG A 5 66.74 0.34 16.74
C ARG A 5 65.41 -0.19 17.33
N ALA A 6 65.32 -1.30 18.08
CA ALA A 6 65.82 -1.58 19.45
C ALA A 6 65.32 -0.52 20.45
N GLN A 7 64.57 -0.78 21.53
CA GLN A 7 64.53 -1.94 22.44
C GLN A 7 63.23 -1.88 23.28
N LEU A 8 62.52 -3.01 23.47
CA LEU A 8 62.41 -3.81 24.72
C LEU A 8 61.80 -3.06 25.91
N ALA A 9 60.97 -3.60 26.78
CA ALA A 9 60.22 -4.85 27.03
C ALA A 9 59.50 -4.54 28.37
N ALA A 10 58.55 -5.25 28.96
CA ALA A 10 58.07 -6.63 29.00
C ALA A 10 56.80 -6.51 29.90
N ARG A 11 55.83 -7.42 30.06
CA ARG A 11 55.68 -8.88 30.02
C ARG A 11 54.14 -9.08 30.05
N LEU A 12 53.52 -9.77 29.10
CA LEU A 12 53.29 -11.22 29.06
C LEU A 12 52.66 -11.83 30.32
N SER A 13 51.38 -12.25 30.21
CA SER A 13 50.98 -13.65 30.44
C SER A 13 49.49 -13.90 30.06
N GLN A 14 49.29 -14.71 29.03
CA GLN A 14 48.17 -15.67 28.90
C GLN A 14 48.45 -16.87 29.87
N PRO A 15 47.53 -17.78 30.27
CA PRO A 15 46.63 -18.54 29.37
C PRO A 15 45.30 -19.17 29.92
N GLN A 16 44.46 -19.61 28.97
CA GLN A 16 43.57 -20.79 28.89
C GLN A 16 42.55 -21.23 29.99
N ARG A 17 41.34 -21.56 29.45
CA ARG A 17 40.37 -22.66 29.77
C ARG A 17 39.31 -22.45 30.88
N LYS A 18 38.02 -22.45 30.50
CA LYS A 18 37.05 -23.60 30.58
C LYS A 18 35.62 -23.15 30.25
N SER A 19 34.85 -24.06 29.64
CA SER A 19 33.43 -23.93 29.33
C SER A 19 32.54 -23.96 30.57
N GLN A 20 31.49 -23.15 30.60
CA GLN A 20 30.22 -23.45 31.27
C GLN A 20 29.07 -22.80 30.47
N ARG A 21 28.07 -23.61 30.10
CA ARG A 21 26.77 -23.16 29.60
C ARG A 21 26.05 -22.39 30.71
N LEU A 22 25.38 -21.29 30.38
CA LEU A 22 24.08 -20.89 30.93
C LEU A 22 23.43 -19.84 30.00
N ALA A 23 22.10 -19.90 29.94
CA ALA A 23 21.22 -19.23 29.00
C ALA A 23 21.09 -17.72 29.22
N GLY A 24 20.65 -16.98 28.19
CA GLY A 24 20.06 -15.64 28.36
C GLY A 24 20.54 -14.60 27.35
N ASN A 25 19.58 -14.01 26.65
CA ASN A 25 19.73 -12.97 25.63
C ASN A 25 20.72 -11.86 26.00
N SER A 26 21.60 -11.49 25.06
CA SER A 26 22.35 -10.22 25.12
C SER A 26 22.03 -9.38 23.88
N VAL A 27 21.50 -8.18 24.12
CA VAL A 27 21.41 -7.07 23.16
C VAL A 27 22.60 -6.16 23.43
N LYS A 28 23.42 -5.88 22.41
CA LYS A 28 24.46 -4.85 22.49
C LYS A 28 23.83 -3.48 22.30
N VAL A 29 24.04 -2.60 23.28
CA VAL A 29 23.73 -1.16 23.23
C VAL A 29 24.94 -0.45 22.63
N GLN A 30 24.72 0.42 21.64
CA GLN A 30 25.71 1.40 21.20
C GLN A 30 25.27 2.77 21.70
N GLN A 31 26.15 3.39 22.48
CA GLN A 31 25.95 4.57 23.31
C GLN A 31 26.23 5.84 22.50
N ASP A 32 25.40 6.88 22.63
CA ASP A 32 25.72 8.24 22.19
C ASP A 32 25.55 9.21 23.37
N GLU A 33 26.59 9.98 23.67
CA GLU A 33 26.73 10.80 24.86
C GLU A 33 26.10 12.19 24.66
N ARG A 34 24.77 12.33 24.83
CA ARG A 34 24.17 13.65 25.14
C ARG A 34 22.71 13.75 25.61
N PHE A 35 22.05 12.68 26.03
CA PHE A 35 20.68 12.78 26.59
C PHE A 35 20.52 11.92 27.85
N GLN A 36 19.88 12.47 28.89
CA GLN A 36 19.49 11.73 30.09
C GLN A 36 18.49 10.62 29.71
N CYS A 37 18.86 9.36 29.94
CA CYS A 37 17.98 8.21 29.71
C CYS A 37 17.01 8.02 30.88
N CYS A 38 15.78 8.51 30.73
CA CYS A 38 14.66 8.18 31.62
C CYS A 38 13.72 7.19 30.93
N ILE A 39 13.30 6.14 31.65
CA ILE A 39 12.26 5.20 31.20
C ILE A 39 10.96 5.60 31.90
N ALA A 40 9.87 5.73 31.13
CA ALA A 40 8.54 5.95 31.68
C ALA A 40 7.72 4.67 31.54
N THR A 41 7.14 4.21 32.65
CA THR A 41 6.26 3.04 32.68
C THR A 41 4.87 3.45 33.15
N ALA A 42 3.83 3.03 32.42
CA ALA A 42 2.45 3.20 32.83
C ALA A 42 1.88 1.84 33.28
N SER A 43 1.29 1.80 34.47
CA SER A 43 0.66 0.61 35.05
C SER A 43 -0.87 0.63 34.83
N LEU A 44 -1.50 -0.54 34.93
CA LEU A 44 -2.96 -0.73 34.81
C LEU A 44 -3.76 0.04 35.88
N ASP A 45 -3.09 0.49 36.94
CA ASP A 45 -3.62 1.33 38.02
C ASP A 45 -3.60 2.84 37.71
N SER A 46 -3.29 3.23 36.46
CA SER A 46 -3.26 4.63 35.99
C SER A 46 -2.20 5.52 36.65
N THR A 47 -1.11 4.95 37.16
CA THR A 47 0.08 5.70 37.61
C THR A 47 1.19 5.71 36.56
N VAL A 48 1.94 6.82 36.50
CA VAL A 48 3.15 6.95 35.67
C VAL A 48 4.36 7.14 36.58
N CYS A 49 5.34 6.24 36.44
CA CYS A 49 6.60 6.26 37.19
C CYS A 49 7.77 6.56 36.24
N LEU A 50 8.68 7.42 36.71
CA LEU A 50 9.94 7.76 36.01
C LEU A 50 11.13 7.07 36.68
N TRP A 51 11.99 6.46 35.84
CA TRP A 51 13.15 5.68 36.30
C TRP A 51 14.45 6.19 35.64
N ASP A 52 15.55 6.30 36.40
CA ASP A 52 16.89 6.51 35.82
C ASP A 52 17.41 5.15 35.33
N ALA A 53 17.75 5.07 34.05
CA ALA A 53 18.27 3.85 33.45
C ALA A 53 19.62 3.38 34.07
N ARG A 54 20.32 4.25 34.82
CA ARG A 54 21.64 3.95 35.43
C ARG A 54 21.56 3.23 36.78
N THR A 55 20.44 3.28 37.49
CA THR A 55 20.30 2.65 38.83
C THR A 55 19.59 1.30 38.80
N MET A 56 19.09 0.88 37.64
CA MET A 56 18.34 -0.37 37.42
C MET A 56 19.17 -1.67 37.58
N SER A 57 20.45 -1.59 37.98
CA SER A 57 21.30 -2.76 38.24
C SER A 57 21.50 -3.08 39.73
N SER A 58 20.99 -2.26 40.65
CA SER A 58 21.01 -2.53 42.10
C SER A 58 19.63 -2.92 42.58
N ASN A 59 19.55 -3.93 43.46
CA ASN A 59 18.32 -4.55 44.00
C ASN A 59 17.41 -3.62 44.84
N GLU A 60 17.51 -2.30 44.69
CA GLU A 60 16.61 -1.33 45.31
C GLU A 60 15.76 -0.66 44.21
N ASN A 61 14.55 -1.19 44.03
CA ASN A 61 13.55 -0.63 43.11
C ASN A 61 12.78 0.51 43.78
N THR A 62 13.35 1.70 43.78
CA THR A 62 12.63 2.94 44.17
C THR A 62 12.51 3.88 42.95
N PRO A 63 11.29 4.29 42.57
CA PRO A 63 11.09 5.23 41.46
C PRO A 63 11.57 6.63 41.85
N LEU A 64 12.04 7.42 40.87
CA LEU A 64 12.50 8.79 41.12
C LEU A 64 11.35 9.74 41.50
N VAL A 65 10.21 9.60 40.83
CA VAL A 65 8.99 10.38 41.04
C VAL A 65 7.78 9.54 40.65
N THR A 66 6.73 9.57 41.48
CA THR A 66 5.41 8.97 41.20
C THR A 66 4.37 10.08 41.15
N LEU A 67 3.61 10.18 40.06
CA LEU A 67 2.56 11.20 39.89
C LEU A 67 1.17 10.56 39.77
N PRO A 68 0.20 10.93 40.61
CA PRO A 68 -1.21 10.59 40.40
C PRO A 68 -1.87 11.57 39.41
N ARG A 69 -2.94 11.12 38.76
CA ARG A 69 -3.72 11.91 37.80
C ARG A 69 -4.47 13.03 38.54
N GLN A 70 -4.28 14.29 38.12
CA GLN A 70 -5.17 15.39 38.49
C GLN A 70 -6.37 15.38 37.54
N ASP A 71 -7.57 15.24 38.10
CA ASP A 71 -8.82 15.50 37.40
C ASP A 71 -9.02 17.03 37.34
N GLU A 72 -9.05 17.59 36.14
CA GLU A 72 -9.52 18.97 35.95
C GLU A 72 -10.87 18.97 35.24
N ASP A 73 -11.90 19.32 36.00
CA ASP A 73 -13.15 19.86 35.49
C ASP A 73 -13.30 21.32 35.99
N SER A 74 -13.49 22.22 35.02
CA SER A 74 -14.09 23.57 35.11
C SER A 74 -13.38 24.73 35.85
N GLY A 75 -12.96 25.73 35.05
CA GLY A 75 -13.45 27.12 35.22
C GLY A 75 -12.43 28.24 35.52
N SER A 76 -12.05 29.02 34.50
CA SER A 76 -12.29 30.48 34.43
C SER A 76 -11.64 31.09 33.18
N GLY A 77 -12.48 31.61 32.29
CA GLY A 77 -12.06 32.44 31.16
C GLY A 77 -12.12 33.91 31.53
N SER A 78 -11.09 34.67 31.14
CA SER A 78 -11.18 36.11 30.91
C SER A 78 -11.51 36.34 29.44
N GLY A 79 -12.78 36.66 29.16
CA GLY A 79 -13.28 36.97 27.83
C GLY A 79 -14.04 38.28 27.83
N SER A 80 -13.47 39.27 27.16
CA SER A 80 -14.14 40.52 26.80
C SER A 80 -15.14 40.29 25.65
N GLY A 81 -16.43 40.46 25.93
CA GLY A 81 -17.27 41.41 25.18
C GLY A 81 -18.08 40.91 23.97
N SER A 82 -19.41 41.09 24.11
CA SER A 82 -20.50 41.11 23.12
C SER A 82 -20.99 39.75 22.58
N GLY A 83 -22.27 39.38 22.62
CA GLY A 83 -23.50 40.04 23.09
C GLY A 83 -24.70 39.44 22.34
N SER A 84 -25.82 39.26 23.06
CA SER A 84 -27.16 38.79 22.63
C SER A 84 -27.33 37.27 22.42
N GLY A 85 -28.33 36.57 22.98
CA GLY A 85 -29.48 36.94 23.80
C GLY A 85 -30.63 35.95 23.57
N SER A 86 -31.38 35.64 24.64
CA SER A 86 -32.62 34.82 24.73
C SER A 86 -32.47 33.30 24.62
N GLY A 87 -33.08 32.44 25.45
CA GLY A 87 -34.01 32.56 26.57
C GLY A 87 -34.58 31.16 26.83
N SER A 88 -34.31 30.60 28.03
CA SER A 88 -35.31 30.17 29.03
C SER A 88 -36.23 28.97 28.68
N GLY A 89 -36.25 27.96 29.55
CA GLY A 89 -37.35 27.00 29.60
C GLY A 89 -37.05 25.68 30.34
N SER A 90 -37.15 25.72 31.66
CA SER A 90 -37.10 24.62 32.63
C SER A 90 -38.25 23.60 32.51
N GLY A 91 -38.03 22.36 32.98
CA GLY A 91 -39.13 21.42 33.25
C GLY A 91 -38.68 20.03 33.71
N SER A 92 -38.64 19.84 35.02
CA SER A 92 -38.42 18.59 35.77
C SER A 92 -39.59 17.61 35.70
N GLY A 93 -39.34 16.30 35.82
CA GLY A 93 -40.38 15.30 36.10
C GLY A 93 -39.85 13.88 36.30
N SER A 94 -39.86 13.42 37.55
CA SER A 94 -39.51 12.09 38.05
C SER A 94 -40.63 11.05 37.84
N GLY A 95 -40.28 9.76 37.70
CA GLY A 95 -41.25 8.67 37.83
C GLY A 95 -40.67 7.27 37.57
N SER A 96 -40.77 6.41 38.57
CA SER A 96 -40.22 5.05 38.73
C SER A 96 -41.06 3.92 38.12
N GLY A 97 -40.42 2.78 37.83
CA GLY A 97 -41.00 1.45 38.12
C GLY A 97 -41.13 0.41 36.98
N SER A 98 -40.21 -0.56 37.01
CA SER A 98 -40.35 -2.02 36.77
C SER A 98 -40.76 -2.64 35.41
N ASP A 99 -40.08 -3.77 35.19
CA ASP A 99 -40.37 -4.96 34.38
C ASP A 99 -39.74 -5.09 32.99
N ALA A 100 -39.03 -6.20 32.84
CA ALA A 100 -38.15 -6.55 31.75
C ALA A 100 -38.85 -7.48 30.78
N GLU A 101 -38.99 -7.05 29.52
CA GLU A 101 -39.14 -7.90 28.35
C GLU A 101 -38.31 -7.31 27.20
N ALA A 102 -37.61 -8.17 26.45
CA ALA A 102 -36.65 -7.78 25.42
C ALA A 102 -37.35 -7.36 24.12
N GLU A 103 -37.32 -6.08 23.78
CA GLU A 103 -37.72 -5.53 22.49
C GLU A 103 -36.54 -4.85 21.78
N VAL A 104 -36.47 -5.02 20.46
CA VAL A 104 -35.45 -4.45 19.57
C VAL A 104 -35.68 -2.94 19.48
N GLU A 105 -34.81 -2.13 20.10
CA GLU A 105 -34.86 -0.66 20.00
C GLU A 105 -34.62 -0.21 18.55
N ALA A 106 -35.70 0.23 17.89
CA ALA A 106 -35.60 1.08 16.72
C ALA A 106 -34.97 2.42 17.14
N VAL A 107 -33.79 2.73 16.60
CA VAL A 107 -33.13 4.03 16.82
C VAL A 107 -34.11 5.14 16.42
N GLU A 108 -34.60 5.90 17.40
CA GLU A 108 -35.45 7.06 17.17
C GLU A 108 -34.70 8.08 16.31
N ILE A 109 -35.07 8.15 15.03
CA ILE A 109 -34.57 9.15 14.11
C ILE A 109 -34.98 10.51 14.67
N THR A 110 -33.98 11.32 15.07
CA THR A 110 -34.20 12.66 15.60
C THR A 110 -35.10 13.48 14.67
N GLU A 111 -35.91 14.38 15.23
CA GLU A 111 -36.84 15.23 14.46
C GLU A 111 -36.10 16.02 13.35
N TYR A 112 -34.83 16.37 13.60
CA TYR A 112 -33.93 16.97 12.62
C TYR A 112 -33.66 16.06 11.41
N GLU A 113 -33.31 14.79 11.64
CA GLU A 113 -33.04 13.84 10.56
C GLU A 113 -34.30 13.50 9.76
N ARG A 114 -35.46 13.45 10.41
CA ARG A 114 -36.77 13.28 9.76
C ARG A 114 -37.06 14.47 8.83
N LYS A 115 -36.98 15.70 9.34
CA LYS A 115 -37.17 16.94 8.55
C LYS A 115 -36.14 17.06 7.41
N ARG A 116 -34.88 16.67 7.65
CA ARG A 116 -33.82 16.67 6.63
C ARG A 116 -34.13 15.68 5.51
N ARG A 117 -34.60 14.46 5.83
CA ARG A 117 -34.99 13.44 4.83
C ARG A 117 -36.21 13.87 4.02
N GLU A 118 -37.23 14.43 4.68
CA GLU A 118 -38.41 14.99 4.00
C GLU A 118 -38.04 16.12 3.04
N ASN A 119 -37.12 17.01 3.45
CA ASN A 119 -36.66 18.10 2.60
C ASN A 119 -35.87 17.58 1.38
N ILE A 120 -35.03 16.55 1.58
CA ILE A 120 -34.32 15.88 0.48
C ILE A 120 -35.31 15.22 -0.49
N GLN A 121 -36.33 14.52 0.01
CA GLN A 121 -37.36 13.91 -0.82
C GLN A 121 -38.18 14.94 -1.59
N ARG A 122 -38.57 16.05 -0.94
CA ARG A 122 -39.30 17.14 -1.59
C ARG A 122 -38.47 17.79 -2.69
N ASN A 123 -37.18 18.04 -2.44
CA ASN A 123 -36.26 18.58 -3.45
C ASN A 123 -36.05 17.59 -4.62
N LEU A 124 -35.95 16.28 -4.34
CA LEU A 124 -35.85 15.26 -5.37
C LEU A 124 -37.12 15.18 -6.24
N ALA A 125 -38.31 15.21 -5.63
CA ALA A 125 -39.59 15.21 -6.34
C ALA A 125 -39.75 16.46 -7.22
N PHE A 126 -39.37 17.63 -6.69
CA PHE A 126 -39.37 18.88 -7.44
C PHE A 126 -38.44 18.84 -8.66
N MET A 127 -37.22 18.33 -8.49
CA MET A 127 -36.27 18.16 -9.59
C MET A 127 -36.76 17.17 -10.65
N GLN A 128 -37.45 16.10 -10.23
CA GLN A 128 -38.12 15.15 -11.14
C GLN A 128 -39.25 15.82 -11.93
N GLN A 129 -40.06 16.66 -11.28
CA GLN A 129 -41.18 17.37 -11.91
C GLN A 129 -40.70 18.43 -12.92
N MET A 130 -39.53 19.04 -12.67
CA MET A 130 -38.89 20.00 -13.57
C MET A 130 -38.12 19.33 -14.73
N GLY A 131 -38.21 18.00 -14.89
CA GLY A 131 -37.54 17.26 -15.96
C GLY A 131 -36.02 17.16 -15.81
N VAL A 132 -35.44 17.66 -14.71
CA VAL A 132 -34.00 17.58 -14.43
C VAL A 132 -33.73 16.24 -13.74
N SER A 133 -33.63 15.19 -14.53
CA SER A 133 -33.15 13.89 -14.03
C SER A 133 -31.64 13.96 -13.76
N THR A 134 -31.26 14.23 -12.52
CA THR A 134 -29.85 14.23 -12.06
C THR A 134 -29.19 12.85 -12.10
N ALA A 135 -29.94 11.78 -12.39
CA ALA A 135 -29.43 10.41 -12.44
C ALA A 135 -29.41 9.78 -13.84
N LYS A 136 -30.17 10.29 -14.83
CA LYS A 136 -30.24 9.63 -16.15
C LYS A 136 -29.14 10.03 -17.12
N ILE A 137 -28.53 11.21 -16.99
CA ILE A 137 -27.53 11.69 -17.98
C ILE A 137 -26.16 10.99 -17.83
N LEU A 138 -25.90 10.27 -16.72
CA LEU A 138 -24.67 9.49 -16.53
C LEU A 138 -24.91 7.98 -16.32
N ALA A 139 -26.16 7.54 -16.14
CA ALA A 139 -26.46 6.13 -15.90
C ALA A 139 -26.74 5.33 -17.19
N GLN A 140 -26.96 6.02 -18.31
CA GLN A 140 -27.45 5.40 -19.53
C GLN A 140 -26.34 4.87 -20.47
N GLU A 141 -25.07 5.21 -20.23
CA GLU A 141 -23.95 4.72 -21.08
C GLU A 141 -23.20 3.50 -20.51
N ASP A 142 -23.41 3.13 -19.24
CA ASP A 142 -22.64 2.06 -18.57
C ASP A 142 -23.49 0.84 -18.16
N THR A 143 -24.78 0.79 -18.49
CA THR A 143 -25.74 -0.24 -18.02
C THR A 143 -25.75 -1.55 -18.81
N VAL A 144 -24.86 -1.70 -19.79
CA VAL A 144 -24.68 -2.98 -20.49
C VAL A 144 -23.42 -3.67 -19.94
N LEU A 145 -23.64 -4.67 -19.07
CA LEU A 145 -22.64 -5.62 -18.56
C LEU A 145 -22.23 -6.64 -19.64
N GLU A 146 -22.00 -6.21 -20.88
CA GLU A 146 -21.60 -7.11 -21.99
C GLU A 146 -20.14 -7.61 -21.88
N ASP A 147 -19.43 -7.16 -20.85
CA ASP A 147 -17.98 -7.32 -20.68
C ASP A 147 -17.59 -8.01 -19.36
N ASP A 148 -18.54 -8.61 -18.63
CA ASP A 148 -18.24 -9.34 -17.40
C ASP A 148 -17.46 -10.62 -17.73
N ASP A 149 -16.25 -10.76 -17.19
CA ASP A 149 -15.38 -11.93 -17.45
C ASP A 149 -15.86 -13.20 -16.74
N GLY A 150 -16.99 -13.15 -16.04
CA GLY A 150 -17.65 -14.26 -15.38
C GLY A 150 -16.87 -14.83 -14.20
N VAL A 151 -15.81 -14.17 -13.72
CA VAL A 151 -15.00 -14.65 -12.60
C VAL A 151 -15.61 -14.21 -11.27
N GLU A 152 -16.03 -15.12 -10.41
CA GLU A 152 -16.48 -14.77 -9.06
C GLU A 152 -15.33 -15.01 -8.07
N TYR A 153 -14.99 -13.99 -7.28
CA TYR A 153 -13.93 -14.10 -6.28
C TYR A 153 -14.50 -14.33 -4.89
N SER A 154 -13.98 -15.34 -4.21
CA SER A 154 -14.31 -15.67 -2.81
C SER A 154 -13.07 -15.58 -1.91
N LEU A 155 -13.28 -15.45 -0.61
CA LEU A 155 -12.22 -15.42 0.40
C LEU A 155 -12.59 -16.37 1.55
N ALA A 156 -11.82 -17.44 1.70
CA ALA A 156 -11.93 -18.39 2.81
C ALA A 156 -11.10 -17.93 4.01
N ASP A 157 -11.45 -18.40 5.22
CA ASP A 157 -10.69 -18.13 6.45
C ASP A 157 -9.23 -18.61 6.38
N GLU A 158 -9.01 -19.76 5.76
CA GLU A 158 -7.69 -20.38 5.58
C GLU A 158 -6.79 -19.59 4.59
N ASP A 159 -7.38 -18.70 3.79
CA ASP A 159 -6.70 -17.83 2.84
C ASP A 159 -6.37 -16.45 3.45
N VAL A 160 -6.44 -16.32 4.78
CA VAL A 160 -6.01 -15.15 5.53
C VAL A 160 -4.90 -15.54 6.50
N THR A 161 -3.79 -14.81 6.50
CA THR A 161 -2.67 -15.08 7.40
C THR A 161 -2.04 -13.80 7.95
N LYS A 162 -1.43 -13.88 9.14
CA LYS A 162 -0.54 -12.84 9.67
C LYS A 162 0.89 -13.15 9.22
N ALA A 163 1.34 -12.50 8.16
CA ALA A 163 2.65 -12.79 7.55
C ALA A 163 3.80 -11.98 8.17
N VAL A 164 3.53 -10.72 8.56
CA VAL A 164 4.51 -9.80 9.15
C VAL A 164 3.88 -9.10 10.35
N GLN A 165 4.67 -8.50 11.25
CA GLN A 165 4.12 -7.81 12.42
C GLN A 165 3.58 -6.42 12.11
N GLU A 166 4.23 -5.72 11.19
CA GLU A 166 3.94 -4.33 10.87
C GLU A 166 3.11 -4.16 9.60
N ARG A 167 2.76 -2.92 9.30
CA ARG A 167 2.06 -2.52 8.07
C ARG A 167 2.77 -3.00 6.81
N ILE A 168 2.03 -3.63 5.91
CA ILE A 168 2.53 -4.07 4.59
C ILE A 168 2.65 -2.88 3.64
N TYR A 169 3.81 -2.74 3.02
CA TYR A 169 4.13 -1.74 2.01
C TYR A 169 4.11 -2.31 0.59
N SER A 170 4.42 -3.59 0.44
CA SER A 170 4.56 -4.24 -0.86
C SER A 170 4.10 -5.69 -0.81
N VAL A 171 3.54 -6.18 -1.91
CA VAL A 171 3.09 -7.57 -2.11
C VAL A 171 3.45 -7.99 -3.53
N ALA A 172 3.92 -9.23 -3.72
CA ALA A 172 4.21 -9.79 -5.03
C ALA A 172 3.93 -11.29 -5.07
N PHE A 173 3.47 -11.79 -6.22
CA PHE A 173 3.32 -13.23 -6.47
C PHE A 173 4.56 -13.80 -7.13
N LEU A 174 4.97 -15.00 -6.70
CA LEU A 174 5.87 -15.83 -7.48
C LEU A 174 5.16 -16.21 -8.79
N PRO A 175 5.72 -15.91 -9.98
CA PRO A 175 5.04 -16.14 -11.26
C PRO A 175 5.11 -17.62 -11.65
N ARG A 176 4.32 -18.47 -10.98
CA ARG A 176 4.26 -19.91 -11.18
C ARG A 176 2.82 -20.41 -11.06
N THR A 177 2.46 -21.43 -11.84
CA THR A 177 1.12 -22.03 -11.79
C THR A 177 1.08 -23.32 -10.98
N ASP A 178 2.22 -23.93 -10.69
CA ASP A 178 2.34 -25.19 -9.94
C ASP A 178 2.52 -24.98 -8.43
N ARG A 179 3.00 -23.80 -8.02
CA ARG A 179 3.21 -23.43 -6.62
C ARG A 179 2.76 -22.01 -6.37
N LEU A 180 2.00 -21.84 -5.28
CA LEU A 180 1.48 -20.56 -4.88
C LEU A 180 2.32 -19.98 -3.75
N VAL A 181 3.02 -18.89 -4.03
CA VAL A 181 3.81 -18.15 -3.03
C VAL A 181 3.53 -16.67 -3.17
N VAL A 182 3.21 -16.03 -2.04
CA VAL A 182 3.01 -14.59 -1.92
C VAL A 182 4.13 -14.02 -1.07
N ALA A 183 4.89 -13.08 -1.62
CA ALA A 183 5.85 -12.29 -0.87
C ALA A 183 5.19 -11.01 -0.36
N CYS A 184 5.52 -10.58 0.87
CA CYS A 184 5.16 -9.25 1.35
C CYS A 184 6.28 -8.58 2.13
N GLY A 185 6.36 -7.26 2.02
CA GLY A 185 7.34 -6.42 2.70
C GLY A 185 6.68 -5.44 3.65
N ASP A 186 7.26 -5.25 4.85
CA ASP A 186 6.68 -4.41 5.89
C ASP A 186 7.41 -3.07 6.10
N LYS A 187 6.89 -2.26 7.04
CA LYS A 187 7.41 -0.94 7.40
C LYS A 187 8.81 -0.95 8.05
N VAL A 188 9.24 -2.06 8.64
CA VAL A 188 10.49 -2.12 9.43
C VAL A 188 11.56 -2.99 8.77
N GLY A 189 11.31 -3.40 7.52
CA GLY A 189 12.24 -4.09 6.67
C GLY A 189 12.13 -5.61 6.67
N HIS A 190 11.05 -6.17 7.23
CA HIS A 190 10.78 -7.60 7.07
C HIS A 190 10.28 -7.92 5.67
N VAL A 191 10.69 -9.08 5.18
CA VAL A 191 10.16 -9.73 3.98
C VAL A 191 9.68 -11.11 4.39
N ALA A 192 8.41 -11.41 4.14
CA ALA A 192 7.81 -12.72 4.39
C ALA A 192 7.45 -13.40 3.08
N LEU A 193 7.64 -14.72 3.01
CA LEU A 193 7.13 -15.59 1.96
C LEU A 193 6.05 -16.48 2.55
N TRP A 194 4.84 -16.38 2.03
CA TRP A 194 3.68 -17.14 2.46
C TRP A 194 3.25 -18.13 1.40
N SER A 195 3.07 -19.39 1.79
CA SER A 195 2.38 -20.41 1.01
C SER A 195 1.07 -20.75 1.73
N PRO A 196 -0.10 -20.52 1.12
CA PRO A 196 -1.38 -20.93 1.70
C PRO A 196 -1.47 -22.44 1.83
N ALA A 197 -2.23 -22.93 2.81
CA ALA A 197 -2.43 -24.35 3.07
C ALA A 197 -3.14 -25.06 1.90
N ASN A 198 -4.09 -24.35 1.30
CA ASN A 198 -4.78 -24.78 0.09
C ASN A 198 -3.94 -24.39 -1.13
N GLY A 199 -3.62 -25.40 -1.95
CA GLY A 199 -2.90 -25.24 -3.20
C GLY A 199 -3.68 -24.41 -4.22
N VAL A 200 -3.18 -24.36 -5.45
CA VAL A 200 -3.75 -23.54 -6.52
C VAL A 200 -5.24 -23.83 -6.77
N ASN A 201 -5.63 -25.10 -6.71
CA ASN A 201 -7.01 -25.56 -6.95
C ASN A 201 -7.86 -25.66 -5.68
N GLY A 202 -7.44 -25.08 -4.55
CA GLY A 202 -8.16 -25.20 -3.29
C GLY A 202 -7.98 -26.54 -2.56
N MET A 203 -7.30 -27.53 -3.15
CA MET A 203 -6.97 -28.80 -2.48
C MET A 203 -5.81 -28.64 -1.50
N LYS A 204 -5.90 -29.33 -0.36
CA LYS A 204 -4.86 -29.36 0.69
C LYS A 204 -3.54 -29.94 0.13
N GLN A 205 -2.42 -29.25 0.37
CA GLN A 205 -1.10 -29.78 0.05
C GLN A 205 -0.61 -30.76 1.14
N GLU A 206 -0.14 -31.95 0.74
CA GLU A 206 0.31 -33.03 1.67
C GLU A 206 1.68 -32.80 2.34
N ASN A 207 2.22 -31.59 2.37
CA ASN A 207 3.48 -31.31 3.07
C ASN A 207 3.57 -29.83 3.46
N SER A 208 2.87 -29.42 4.52
CA SER A 208 2.96 -28.05 5.02
C SER A 208 4.07 -27.94 6.07
N GLY A 209 5.24 -27.46 5.67
CA GLY A 209 6.16 -26.80 6.60
C GLY A 209 5.50 -25.56 7.23
N LEU A 210 6.29 -24.69 7.87
CA LEU A 210 5.77 -23.39 8.32
C LEU A 210 5.14 -22.64 7.13
N PRO A 211 3.89 -22.15 7.23
CA PRO A 211 3.21 -21.51 6.11
C PRO A 211 3.89 -20.19 5.72
N VAL A 212 4.67 -19.60 6.63
CA VAL A 212 5.36 -18.33 6.44
C VAL A 212 6.84 -18.47 6.78
N ALA A 213 7.71 -18.10 5.86
CA ALA A 213 9.13 -17.85 6.10
C ALA A 213 9.37 -16.34 6.25
N LEU A 214 9.93 -15.91 7.38
CA LEU A 214 10.12 -14.50 7.72
C LEU A 214 11.60 -14.13 7.78
N PHE A 215 11.96 -13.07 7.08
CA PHE A 215 13.31 -12.52 7.02
C PHE A 215 13.30 -11.04 7.34
N ARG A 216 14.44 -10.47 7.75
CA ARG A 216 14.63 -9.02 7.91
C ARG A 216 15.85 -8.55 7.11
N PRO A 217 15.75 -8.53 5.78
CA PRO A 217 16.86 -8.08 4.94
C PRO A 217 17.10 -6.57 5.04
N HIS A 218 16.07 -5.79 5.40
CA HIS A 218 16.12 -4.33 5.39
C HIS A 218 15.92 -3.75 6.80
N ASN A 219 16.28 -2.47 6.98
CA ASN A 219 16.12 -1.76 8.24
C ASN A 219 15.01 -0.70 8.23
N LEU A 220 14.46 -0.39 7.05
CA LEU A 220 13.43 0.60 6.79
C LEU A 220 12.33 0.00 5.89
N PRO A 221 11.23 0.73 5.58
CA PRO A 221 10.12 0.14 4.84
C PRO A 221 10.54 -0.48 3.51
N VAL A 222 10.02 -1.67 3.21
CA VAL A 222 10.23 -2.36 1.93
C VAL A 222 9.28 -1.78 0.88
N GLY A 223 9.78 -0.81 0.09
CA GLY A 223 8.99 0.01 -0.82
C GLY A 223 8.29 -0.79 -1.93
N GLN A 224 9.00 -1.72 -2.55
CA GLN A 224 8.47 -2.57 -3.60
C GLN A 224 9.14 -3.95 -3.62
N LEU A 225 8.39 -4.96 -4.05
CA LEU A 225 8.86 -6.32 -4.29
C LEU A 225 8.54 -6.71 -5.73
N ILE A 226 9.50 -7.30 -6.44
CA ILE A 226 9.28 -7.84 -7.79
C ILE A 226 9.96 -9.20 -7.93
N PHE A 227 9.29 -10.14 -8.60
CA PHE A 227 9.89 -11.37 -9.07
C PHE A 227 10.31 -11.19 -10.53
N PRO A 228 11.59 -10.85 -10.83
CA PRO A 228 12.05 -10.73 -12.21
C PRO A 228 12.02 -12.07 -12.96
N ASP A 229 12.08 -13.18 -12.23
CA ASP A 229 11.97 -14.55 -12.70
C ASP A 229 11.35 -15.43 -11.59
N SER A 230 11.19 -16.74 -11.83
CA SER A 230 10.65 -17.68 -10.84
C SER A 230 11.69 -18.20 -9.83
N ALA A 231 12.90 -17.64 -9.78
CA ALA A 231 14.01 -18.08 -8.92
C ALA A 231 14.49 -16.99 -7.94
N LYS A 232 14.23 -15.72 -8.24
CA LYS A 232 14.76 -14.58 -7.50
C LYS A 232 13.65 -13.60 -7.14
N LEU A 233 13.81 -12.95 -5.99
CA LEU A 233 12.95 -11.85 -5.53
C LEU A 233 13.82 -10.62 -5.32
N LEU A 234 13.46 -9.50 -5.93
CA LEU A 234 14.10 -8.21 -5.68
C LEU A 234 13.26 -7.40 -4.70
N SER A 235 13.93 -6.74 -3.75
CA SER A 235 13.33 -5.85 -2.76
C SER A 235 14.02 -4.48 -2.76
N THR A 236 13.24 -3.41 -2.82
CA THR A 236 13.71 -2.04 -2.57
C THR A 236 13.34 -1.59 -1.17
N SER A 237 14.13 -0.70 -0.62
CA SER A 237 13.87 -0.15 0.71
C SER A 237 14.28 1.31 0.84
N PHE A 238 13.61 1.97 1.78
CA PHE A 238 13.99 3.30 2.25
C PHE A 238 15.35 3.33 2.97
N ASP A 239 15.97 2.17 3.23
CA ASP A 239 17.36 2.08 3.71
C ASP A 239 18.41 2.26 2.62
N SER A 240 18.00 2.77 1.46
CA SER A 240 18.88 3.10 0.34
C SER A 240 19.45 1.88 -0.39
N THR A 241 18.90 0.68 -0.15
CA THR A 241 19.37 -0.57 -0.78
C THR A 241 18.33 -1.24 -1.68
N VAL A 242 18.84 -1.91 -2.71
CA VAL A 242 18.13 -2.95 -3.47
C VAL A 242 18.79 -4.27 -3.14
N LYS A 243 18.00 -5.24 -2.67
CA LYS A 243 18.49 -6.58 -2.34
C LYS A 243 17.81 -7.62 -3.21
N GLU A 244 18.53 -8.71 -3.44
CA GLU A 244 18.06 -9.89 -4.16
C GLU A 244 18.04 -11.08 -3.21
N PHE A 245 16.91 -11.78 -3.16
CA PHE A 245 16.77 -13.06 -2.49
C PHE A 245 16.78 -14.19 -3.51
N ASP A 246 17.73 -15.11 -3.38
CA ASP A 246 17.74 -16.34 -4.14
C ASP A 246 16.86 -17.39 -3.44
N LEU A 247 15.77 -17.81 -4.09
CA LEU A 247 14.81 -18.76 -3.52
C LEU A 247 15.40 -20.16 -3.33
N ARG A 248 16.44 -20.53 -4.08
CA ARG A 248 17.10 -21.84 -3.99
C ARG A 248 18.14 -21.87 -2.90
N ALA A 249 18.96 -20.82 -2.81
CA ALA A 249 19.97 -20.69 -1.76
C ALA A 249 19.38 -20.23 -0.42
N ALA A 250 18.20 -19.61 -0.44
CA ALA A 250 17.57 -18.96 0.71
C ALA A 250 18.44 -17.85 1.32
N GLU A 251 19.15 -17.10 0.46
CA GLU A 251 20.10 -16.06 0.86
C GLU A 251 19.78 -14.71 0.21
N PHE A 252 20.00 -13.64 0.96
CA PHE A 252 19.93 -12.26 0.48
C PHE A 252 21.31 -11.74 0.09
N SER A 253 21.37 -11.02 -1.03
CA SER A 253 22.56 -10.30 -1.48
C SER A 253 22.21 -8.85 -1.82
N VAL A 254 23.17 -7.94 -1.67
CA VAL A 254 22.98 -6.53 -2.05
C VAL A 254 23.27 -6.37 -3.53
N VAL A 255 22.30 -5.84 -4.27
CA VAL A 255 22.41 -5.54 -5.71
C VAL A 255 22.88 -4.11 -5.92
N TYR A 256 22.36 -3.19 -5.11
CA TYR A 256 22.66 -1.77 -5.18
C TYR A 256 22.52 -1.13 -3.80
N GLU A 257 23.40 -0.17 -3.50
CA GLU A 257 23.35 0.67 -2.31
C GLU A 257 23.68 2.10 -2.75
N ALA A 258 22.84 3.04 -2.35
CA ALA A 258 23.00 4.44 -2.70
C ALA A 258 23.95 5.15 -1.70
N ASP A 259 25.07 5.67 -2.21
CA ASP A 259 26.11 6.34 -1.42
C ASP A 259 25.64 7.61 -0.69
N ASP A 260 24.52 8.21 -1.14
CA ASP A 260 23.96 9.47 -0.64
C ASP A 260 22.79 9.28 0.33
N ASN A 261 22.54 8.05 0.79
CA ASN A 261 21.46 7.70 1.72
C ASN A 261 20.05 8.09 1.24
N ALA A 262 19.84 8.21 -0.07
CA ALA A 262 18.51 8.45 -0.64
C ALA A 262 17.65 7.18 -0.55
N GLY A 263 16.48 7.29 0.07
CA GLY A 263 15.57 6.16 0.26
C GLY A 263 14.95 5.70 -1.06
N ILE A 264 15.03 4.41 -1.36
CA ILE A 264 14.51 3.85 -2.62
C ILE A 264 13.04 3.46 -2.44
N THR A 265 12.18 4.02 -3.28
CA THR A 265 10.72 3.97 -3.13
C THR A 265 10.07 2.90 -4.01
N SER A 266 10.56 2.73 -5.24
CA SER A 266 9.98 1.85 -6.26
C SER A 266 11.05 1.46 -7.28
N MET A 267 10.81 0.35 -7.99
CA MET A 267 11.66 -0.15 -9.07
C MET A 267 10.85 -0.74 -10.22
N VAL A 268 11.46 -0.74 -11.41
CA VAL A 268 10.97 -1.44 -12.59
C VAL A 268 12.15 -1.91 -13.44
N THR A 269 12.01 -3.03 -14.13
CA THR A 269 13.00 -3.48 -15.13
C THR A 269 13.08 -2.48 -16.28
N ALA A 270 14.29 -2.23 -16.78
CA ALA A 270 14.57 -1.26 -17.85
C ALA A 270 14.93 -2.00 -19.15
N GLY A 271 13.91 -2.41 -19.92
CA GLY A 271 14.03 -3.15 -21.19
C GLY A 271 14.58 -4.59 -21.07
N THR A 272 15.53 -4.82 -20.17
CA THR A 272 16.08 -6.15 -19.83
C THR A 272 15.97 -6.42 -18.33
N PRO A 273 15.92 -7.70 -17.89
CA PRO A 273 15.88 -8.04 -16.47
C PRO A 273 17.13 -7.64 -15.67
N GLN A 274 18.21 -7.25 -16.35
CA GLN A 274 19.49 -6.89 -15.72
C GLN A 274 19.58 -5.40 -15.40
N CYS A 275 18.85 -4.56 -16.13
CA CYS A 275 18.82 -3.14 -15.87
C CYS A 275 17.55 -2.78 -15.10
N LEU A 276 17.65 -1.91 -14.10
CA LEU A 276 16.51 -1.46 -13.30
C LEU A 276 16.48 0.06 -13.25
N TYR A 277 15.30 0.65 -13.45
CA TYR A 277 15.03 2.00 -12.97
C TYR A 277 14.58 1.92 -11.53
N ILE A 278 15.18 2.72 -10.66
CA ILE A 278 14.77 2.89 -9.28
C ILE A 278 14.39 4.36 -9.05
N SER A 279 13.33 4.61 -8.31
CA SER A 279 12.95 5.96 -7.88
C SER A 279 13.29 6.19 -6.42
N CYS A 280 13.65 7.42 -6.08
CA CYS A 280 14.13 7.80 -4.76
C CYS A 280 13.25 8.89 -4.12
N ASP A 281 13.41 9.07 -2.81
CA ASP A 281 12.70 10.07 -2.02
C ASP A 281 13.28 11.50 -2.13
N ASP A 282 14.43 11.65 -2.76
CA ASP A 282 15.07 12.91 -3.13
C ASP A 282 14.57 13.48 -4.48
N GLY A 283 13.65 12.79 -5.16
CA GLY A 283 13.15 13.20 -6.47
C GLY A 283 13.97 12.70 -7.66
N THR A 284 14.94 11.81 -7.42
CA THR A 284 15.78 11.22 -8.46
C THR A 284 15.24 9.88 -8.96
N VAL A 285 15.53 9.59 -10.23
CA VAL A 285 15.46 8.23 -10.80
C VAL A 285 16.88 7.81 -11.16
N ARG A 286 17.23 6.56 -10.83
CA ARG A 286 18.55 6.00 -11.11
C ARG A 286 18.41 4.77 -11.99
N LEU A 287 19.33 4.64 -12.96
CA LEU A 287 19.45 3.44 -13.79
C LEU A 287 20.63 2.61 -13.29
N ILE A 288 20.35 1.38 -12.86
CA ILE A 288 21.34 0.42 -12.34
C ILE A 288 21.41 -0.82 -13.24
N ASP A 289 22.61 -1.37 -13.44
CA ASP A 289 22.82 -2.67 -14.12
C ASP A 289 23.35 -3.69 -13.10
N ARG A 290 22.57 -4.75 -12.87
CA ARG A 290 22.85 -5.83 -11.92
C ARG A 290 24.16 -6.56 -12.20
N ARG A 291 24.63 -6.57 -13.45
CA ARG A 291 25.89 -7.22 -13.84
C ARG A 291 27.12 -6.37 -13.52
N ALA A 292 26.89 -5.09 -13.24
CA ALA A 292 27.92 -4.07 -13.20
C ALA A 292 27.79 -3.25 -11.90
N PRO A 293 27.94 -3.88 -10.72
CA PRO A 293 27.68 -3.23 -9.42
C PRO A 293 28.58 -2.02 -9.13
N LYS A 294 29.67 -1.84 -9.90
CA LYS A 294 30.62 -0.71 -9.78
C LYS A 294 30.53 0.30 -10.92
N VAL A 295 29.62 0.13 -11.87
CA VAL A 295 29.49 1.09 -12.98
C VAL A 295 28.78 2.35 -12.49
N LYS A 296 29.18 3.49 -13.04
CA LYS A 296 28.56 4.80 -12.77
C LYS A 296 27.04 4.69 -12.92
N THR A 297 26.35 4.65 -11.80
CA THR A 297 24.90 4.76 -11.74
C THR A 297 24.51 6.08 -12.38
N SER A 298 23.63 6.05 -13.36
CA SER A 298 23.13 7.29 -13.94
C SER A 298 22.02 7.82 -13.06
N ASN A 299 22.28 8.95 -12.40
CA ASN A 299 21.33 9.64 -11.52
C ASN A 299 20.68 10.80 -12.28
N TYR A 300 19.36 10.84 -12.28
CA TYR A 300 18.55 11.82 -12.99
C TYR A 300 17.57 12.50 -12.03
N LEU A 301 17.77 13.79 -11.78
CA LEU A 301 16.79 14.59 -11.06
C LEU A 301 15.59 14.87 -11.98
N LEU A 302 14.44 14.26 -11.67
CA LEU A 302 13.23 14.34 -12.47
C LEU A 302 12.12 15.15 -11.78
N HIS A 303 12.10 15.16 -10.45
CA HIS A 303 11.08 15.83 -9.64
C HIS A 303 11.71 16.62 -8.49
N GLU A 304 11.00 17.64 -8.01
CA GLU A 304 11.46 18.46 -6.86
C GLU A 304 11.22 17.79 -5.50
N LYS A 305 10.40 16.73 -5.48
CA LYS A 305 10.03 15.99 -4.28
C LYS A 305 10.11 14.49 -4.55
N LYS A 306 10.04 13.71 -3.46
CA LYS A 306 9.95 12.25 -3.47
C LYS A 306 9.05 11.71 -4.60
N ILE A 307 9.64 10.82 -5.38
CA ILE A 307 8.92 10.01 -6.37
C ILE A 307 8.41 8.77 -5.64
N ASN A 308 7.10 8.51 -5.69
CA ASN A 308 6.51 7.32 -5.08
C ASN A 308 6.62 6.09 -5.99
N THR A 309 6.48 6.25 -7.31
CA THR A 309 6.55 5.13 -8.26
C THR A 309 7.28 5.50 -9.54
N VAL A 310 7.98 4.53 -10.11
CA VAL A 310 8.50 4.56 -11.48
C VAL A 310 7.97 3.33 -12.25
N HIS A 311 7.52 3.52 -13.48
CA HIS A 311 7.05 2.42 -14.32
C HIS A 311 7.45 2.64 -15.77
N GLN A 312 7.94 1.60 -16.44
CA GLN A 312 8.27 1.64 -17.87
C GLN A 312 7.04 1.25 -18.68
N HIS A 313 6.86 1.86 -19.85
CA HIS A 313 5.84 1.44 -20.81
C HIS A 313 6.20 0.06 -21.38
N PRO A 314 5.26 -0.90 -21.47
CA PRO A 314 5.58 -2.30 -21.80
C PRO A 314 6.06 -2.50 -23.25
N THR A 315 5.69 -1.62 -24.18
CA THR A 315 6.08 -1.69 -25.60
C THR A 315 7.02 -0.57 -26.04
N LEU A 316 7.19 0.46 -25.22
CA LEU A 316 7.98 1.66 -25.55
C LEU A 316 9.10 1.77 -24.54
N ASP A 317 10.23 1.10 -24.78
CA ASP A 317 11.35 1.02 -23.84
C ASP A 317 11.90 2.40 -23.42
N PHE A 318 11.72 3.42 -24.25
CA PHE A 318 12.13 4.77 -23.93
C PHE A 318 11.16 5.51 -23.00
N CYS A 319 9.91 5.07 -22.87
CA CYS A 319 8.89 5.79 -22.12
C CYS A 319 8.83 5.31 -20.66
N ILE A 320 9.08 6.23 -19.73
CA ILE A 320 8.92 5.97 -18.29
C ILE A 320 7.91 6.95 -17.70
N ALA A 321 7.08 6.48 -16.78
CA ALA A 321 6.17 7.28 -15.97
C ALA A 321 6.72 7.38 -14.55
N THR A 322 6.64 8.58 -13.96
CA THR A 322 6.98 8.83 -12.55
C THR A 322 5.84 9.56 -11.86
N ALA A 323 5.54 9.17 -10.62
CA ALA A 323 4.50 9.78 -9.79
C ALA A 323 5.10 10.41 -8.54
N SER A 324 4.83 11.69 -8.27
CA SER A 324 5.57 12.46 -7.25
C SER A 324 4.69 13.12 -6.18
N LEU A 325 5.32 13.47 -5.06
CA LEU A 325 4.74 14.32 -4.02
C LEU A 325 4.61 15.80 -4.45
N ASP A 326 5.22 16.21 -5.55
CA ASP A 326 5.04 17.55 -6.12
C ASP A 326 3.68 17.75 -6.82
N ARG A 327 2.82 16.71 -6.81
CA ARG A 327 1.47 16.67 -7.40
C ARG A 327 1.46 16.51 -8.91
N THR A 328 2.54 16.00 -9.49
CA THR A 328 2.62 15.69 -10.92
C THR A 328 2.89 14.22 -11.17
N VAL A 329 2.30 13.72 -12.26
CA VAL A 329 2.79 12.53 -12.96
C VAL A 329 3.48 13.02 -14.22
N CYS A 330 4.71 12.59 -14.45
CA CYS A 330 5.48 12.97 -15.63
C CYS A 330 5.80 11.73 -16.47
N LEU A 331 5.62 11.85 -17.79
CA LEU A 331 6.13 10.88 -18.76
C LEU A 331 7.45 11.39 -19.31
N TRP A 332 8.45 10.53 -19.44
CA TRP A 332 9.78 10.89 -19.88
C TRP A 332 10.26 10.02 -21.03
N ASP A 333 11.10 10.59 -21.90
CA ASP A 333 11.89 9.84 -22.88
C ASP A 333 13.26 9.55 -22.27
N ALA A 334 13.46 8.32 -21.79
CA ALA A 334 14.68 7.84 -21.15
C ALA A 334 15.95 8.08 -21.99
N ARG A 335 15.84 8.19 -23.32
CA ARG A 335 16.98 8.49 -24.21
C ARG A 335 17.40 9.96 -24.16
N LYS A 336 16.52 10.84 -23.68
CA LYS A 336 16.72 12.29 -23.57
C LYS A 336 16.97 12.75 -22.14
N ILE A 337 16.83 11.86 -21.16
CA ILE A 337 17.13 12.17 -19.76
C ILE A 337 18.65 12.30 -19.60
N SER A 338 19.07 13.33 -18.87
CA SER A 338 20.47 13.64 -18.59
C SER A 338 20.64 14.13 -17.15
N SER A 339 21.89 14.25 -16.69
CA SER A 339 22.21 14.81 -15.38
C SER A 339 22.04 16.33 -15.27
N LYS A 340 21.68 17.01 -16.37
CA LYS A 340 21.58 18.48 -16.41
C LYS A 340 20.14 18.94 -16.28
N LYS A 341 19.45 19.05 -17.42
CA LYS A 341 18.07 19.52 -17.51
C LYS A 341 17.25 18.43 -18.17
N ASN A 342 16.15 18.07 -17.51
CA ASN A 342 15.20 17.09 -17.99
C ASN A 342 13.90 17.81 -18.32
N THR A 343 13.29 17.45 -19.44
CA THR A 343 11.97 17.98 -19.84
C THR A 343 11.06 16.78 -20.08
N PRO A 344 9.92 16.69 -19.38
CA PRO A 344 9.00 15.59 -19.58
C PRO A 344 8.36 15.67 -20.97
N LEU A 345 8.02 14.51 -21.51
CA LEU A 345 7.19 14.37 -22.70
C LEU A 345 5.77 14.90 -22.45
N VAL A 346 5.23 14.59 -21.26
CA VAL A 346 3.90 14.98 -20.80
C VAL A 346 3.97 15.23 -19.29
N THR A 347 3.34 16.30 -18.82
CA THR A 347 3.12 16.57 -17.40
C THR A 347 1.63 16.52 -17.11
N LEU A 348 1.22 15.66 -16.19
CA LEU A 348 -0.17 15.46 -15.77
C LEU A 348 -0.32 16.01 -14.35
N PRO A 349 -0.94 17.21 -14.18
CA PRO A 349 -1.10 17.84 -12.88
C PRO A 349 -2.29 17.28 -12.10
N HIS A 350 -2.12 17.12 -10.79
CA HIS A 350 -3.20 16.77 -9.86
C HIS A 350 -3.31 17.79 -8.71
N TYR A 351 -4.40 17.72 -7.95
CA TYR A 351 -4.66 18.66 -6.87
C TYR A 351 -3.83 18.36 -5.61
N ARG A 352 -3.50 17.08 -5.36
CA ARG A 352 -2.68 16.61 -4.24
C ARG A 352 -1.62 15.62 -4.71
N SER A 353 -0.80 15.14 -3.77
CA SER A 353 0.29 14.20 -4.08
C SER A 353 -0.23 12.91 -4.72
N ILE A 354 0.59 12.31 -5.57
CA ILE A 354 0.24 11.10 -6.29
C ILE A 354 0.77 9.90 -5.52
N ASN A 355 -0.05 8.89 -5.27
CA ASN A 355 0.39 7.65 -4.63
C ASN A 355 1.12 6.75 -5.63
N CYS A 356 0.55 6.55 -6.83
CA CYS A 356 1.16 5.73 -7.88
C CYS A 356 0.69 6.13 -9.28
N ALA A 357 1.48 5.75 -10.28
CA ALA A 357 1.14 5.77 -11.70
C ALA A 357 1.70 4.52 -12.38
N TYR A 358 0.84 3.75 -13.08
CA TYR A 358 1.22 2.49 -13.73
C TYR A 358 0.57 2.37 -15.12
N PHE A 359 1.37 1.97 -16.11
CA PHE A 359 0.86 1.64 -17.45
C PHE A 359 0.15 0.28 -17.44
N SER A 360 -0.89 0.14 -18.27
CA SER A 360 -1.50 -1.15 -18.57
C SER A 360 -0.44 -2.13 -19.08
N PRO A 361 -0.53 -3.41 -18.73
CA PRO A 361 0.39 -4.41 -19.23
C PRO A 361 0.16 -4.66 -20.73
N ARG A 362 1.12 -5.33 -21.39
CA ARG A 362 1.09 -5.74 -22.79
C ARG A 362 1.13 -4.62 -23.82
N ASP A 363 0.18 -3.68 -23.82
CA ASP A 363 0.06 -2.63 -24.83
C ASP A 363 0.48 -1.24 -24.33
N GLY A 364 0.30 -0.98 -23.03
CA GLY A 364 0.47 0.36 -22.45
C GLY A 364 -0.56 1.37 -22.95
N ALA A 365 -1.70 0.90 -23.45
CA ALA A 365 -2.78 1.75 -23.97
C ALA A 365 -3.42 2.64 -22.89
N TRP A 366 -3.25 2.29 -21.60
CA TRP A 366 -3.79 3.08 -20.49
C TRP A 366 -2.71 3.39 -19.45
N LEU A 367 -2.84 4.55 -18.82
CA LEU A 367 -2.10 4.92 -17.61
C LEU A 367 -3.11 5.19 -16.49
N VAL A 368 -3.02 4.42 -15.40
CA VAL A 368 -3.81 4.69 -14.18
C VAL A 368 -2.97 5.46 -13.19
N THR A 369 -3.57 6.48 -12.58
CA THR A 369 -2.96 7.27 -11.52
C THR A 369 -3.88 7.33 -10.30
N VAL A 370 -3.31 7.27 -9.11
CA VAL A 370 -4.07 7.31 -7.84
C VAL A 370 -3.62 8.51 -7.03
N GLY A 371 -4.48 9.53 -6.93
CA GLY A 371 -4.19 10.78 -6.22
C GLY A 371 -4.71 10.80 -4.79
N GLN A 372 -4.02 11.52 -3.91
CA GLN A 372 -4.50 11.81 -2.54
C GLN A 372 -5.65 12.83 -2.50
N ASP A 373 -6.02 13.39 -3.64
CA ASP A 373 -7.21 14.19 -3.84
C ASP A 373 -8.49 13.36 -3.92
N SER A 374 -8.40 12.05 -3.66
CA SER A 374 -9.51 11.08 -3.70
C SER A 374 -10.06 10.87 -5.11
N TYR A 375 -9.16 10.87 -6.09
CA TYR A 375 -9.48 10.51 -7.46
C TYR A 375 -8.54 9.42 -7.99
N ILE A 376 -9.10 8.61 -8.89
CA ILE A 376 -8.36 7.78 -9.82
C ILE A 376 -8.54 8.44 -11.19
N ASP A 377 -7.43 8.73 -11.88
CA ASP A 377 -7.48 9.21 -13.25
C ASP A 377 -6.90 8.15 -14.19
N MET A 378 -7.66 7.83 -15.23
CA MET A 378 -7.30 6.87 -16.27
C MET A 378 -7.08 7.65 -17.58
N PHE A 379 -5.84 7.65 -18.07
CA PHE A 379 -5.46 8.33 -19.29
C PHE A 379 -5.31 7.32 -20.42
N ASP A 380 -5.88 7.62 -21.57
CA ASP A 380 -5.59 6.88 -22.80
C ASP A 380 -4.20 7.31 -23.30
N THR A 381 -3.30 6.35 -23.42
CA THR A 381 -1.91 6.51 -23.85
C THR A 381 -1.61 5.79 -25.17
N SER A 382 -2.63 5.28 -25.86
CA SER A 382 -2.49 4.60 -27.15
C SER A 382 -1.75 5.45 -28.20
N SER A 383 -1.99 6.77 -28.21
CA SER A 383 -1.34 7.71 -29.13
C SER A 383 0.18 7.81 -28.95
N LEU A 384 0.73 7.35 -27.81
CA LEU A 384 2.19 7.31 -27.61
C LEU A 384 2.86 6.30 -28.54
N ALA A 385 2.17 5.20 -28.85
CA ALA A 385 2.70 4.11 -29.67
C ALA A 385 2.77 4.49 -31.17
N ASP A 386 1.83 5.31 -31.64
CA ASP A 386 1.75 5.74 -33.04
C ASP A 386 2.81 6.80 -33.41
N ARG A 387 3.52 7.32 -32.40
CA ARG A 387 4.42 8.46 -32.58
C ARG A 387 5.75 8.04 -33.18
N LYS A 388 6.11 8.68 -34.31
CA LYS A 388 7.43 8.50 -34.93
C LYS A 388 8.52 9.26 -34.15
N PRO A 389 9.76 8.72 -34.06
CA PRO A 389 10.86 9.41 -33.38
C PRO A 389 11.19 10.81 -33.93
N SER A 390 10.85 11.07 -35.20
CA SER A 390 11.06 12.36 -35.87
C SER A 390 10.03 13.43 -35.51
N ASP A 391 8.90 13.05 -34.90
CA ASP A 391 7.82 13.97 -34.58
C ASP A 391 8.22 14.88 -33.42
N LYS A 392 8.17 16.20 -33.64
CA LYS A 392 8.54 17.22 -32.65
C LYS A 392 7.34 17.89 -31.98
N SER A 393 6.11 17.51 -32.34
CA SER A 393 4.89 18.07 -31.73
C SER A 393 4.82 17.79 -30.22
N ALA A 394 4.11 18.63 -29.47
CA ALA A 394 3.83 18.31 -28.07
C ALA A 394 2.89 17.09 -28.00
N ILE A 395 3.09 16.19 -27.04
CA ILE A 395 2.10 15.12 -26.80
C ILE A 395 0.99 15.71 -25.97
N GLU A 396 -0.23 15.61 -26.49
CA GLU A 396 -1.45 15.87 -25.75
C GLU A 396 -2.21 14.56 -25.61
N LEU A 397 -2.42 14.14 -24.36
CA LEU A 397 -3.27 12.99 -24.07
C LEU A 397 -4.74 13.45 -24.04
N PRO A 398 -5.68 12.58 -24.43
CA PRO A 398 -7.11 12.86 -24.24
C PRO A 398 -7.43 13.15 -22.77
N LYS A 399 -8.57 13.82 -22.55
CA LYS A 399 -9.06 14.09 -21.19
C LYS A 399 -9.22 12.77 -20.43
N PRO A 400 -8.70 12.66 -19.19
CA PRO A 400 -8.78 11.41 -18.44
C PRO A 400 -10.21 11.08 -18.06
N THR A 401 -10.49 9.78 -17.97
CA THR A 401 -11.64 9.29 -17.20
C THR A 401 -11.31 9.42 -15.72
N ARG A 402 -11.95 10.39 -15.06
CA ARG A 402 -11.76 10.68 -13.64
C ARG A 402 -12.85 10.02 -12.81
N VAL A 403 -12.45 9.27 -11.79
CA VAL A 403 -13.35 8.56 -10.87
C VAL A 403 -13.07 9.00 -9.44
N ARG A 404 -14.11 9.41 -8.71
CA ARG A 404 -13.99 9.70 -7.28
C ARG A 404 -13.79 8.38 -6.53
N HIS A 405 -12.73 8.30 -5.75
CA HIS A 405 -12.38 7.11 -4.98
C HIS A 405 -11.72 7.55 -3.66
N ASN A 406 -12.25 7.12 -2.52
CA ASN A 406 -11.75 7.56 -1.21
C ASN A 406 -10.33 7.03 -0.96
N ASN A 407 -9.32 7.85 -1.28
CA ASN A 407 -7.90 7.57 -1.12
C ASN A 407 -7.30 8.15 0.18
N MET A 408 -8.15 8.60 1.10
CA MET A 408 -7.70 9.27 2.34
C MET A 408 -7.30 8.23 3.40
N THR A 409 -6.15 7.59 3.20
CA THR A 409 -5.59 6.55 4.08
C THR A 409 -5.11 7.07 5.43
N GLY A 410 -4.96 8.40 5.57
CA GLY A 410 -4.37 9.03 6.75
C GLY A 410 -2.91 8.58 6.98
N ARG A 411 -2.44 8.70 8.23
CA ARG A 411 -1.08 8.31 8.65
C ARG A 411 -0.93 6.80 8.87
N TRP A 412 -2.05 6.11 9.09
CA TRP A 412 -2.07 4.77 9.67
C TRP A 412 -2.11 3.64 8.65
N LEU A 413 -2.42 3.94 7.39
CA LEU A 413 -2.46 2.96 6.32
C LEU A 413 -1.36 3.20 5.28
N THR A 414 -1.01 2.16 4.55
CA THR A 414 -0.18 2.32 3.34
C THR A 414 -1.03 3.04 2.31
N LYS A 415 -0.40 3.90 1.52
CA LYS A 415 -1.09 4.60 0.43
C LYS A 415 -1.67 3.58 -0.54
N LEU A 416 -2.90 3.80 -1.02
CA LEU A 416 -3.53 2.88 -1.97
C LEU A 416 -2.80 2.89 -3.30
N HIS A 417 -2.48 1.70 -3.80
CA HIS A 417 -1.88 1.48 -5.11
C HIS A 417 -2.87 0.74 -6.01
N ALA A 418 -2.96 1.17 -7.27
CA ALA A 418 -3.62 0.40 -8.31
C ALA A 418 -2.65 -0.69 -8.82
N SER A 419 -3.17 -1.85 -9.16
CA SER A 419 -2.40 -2.93 -9.81
C SER A 419 -3.20 -3.47 -10.98
N TRP A 420 -2.62 -3.42 -12.19
CA TRP A 420 -3.25 -3.97 -13.38
C TRP A 420 -3.26 -5.50 -13.35
N ASP A 421 -4.27 -6.11 -13.96
CA ASP A 421 -4.29 -7.55 -14.22
C ASP A 421 -3.37 -7.87 -15.41
N PRO A 422 -2.28 -8.64 -15.22
CA PRO A 422 -1.40 -9.04 -16.32
C PRO A 422 -2.13 -9.84 -17.42
N LYS A 423 -3.26 -10.47 -17.08
CA LYS A 423 -4.08 -11.27 -17.98
C LYS A 423 -5.04 -10.40 -18.80
N ARG A 424 -5.49 -9.27 -18.23
CA ARG A 424 -6.52 -8.38 -18.78
C ARG A 424 -6.01 -6.93 -18.76
N PRO A 425 -5.44 -6.42 -19.87
CA PRO A 425 -4.73 -5.15 -19.88
C PRO A 425 -5.62 -3.93 -19.59
N ASN A 426 -6.94 -4.08 -19.66
CA ASN A 426 -7.91 -3.05 -19.36
C ASN A 426 -8.48 -3.13 -17.93
N GLN A 427 -8.06 -4.06 -17.07
CA GLN A 427 -8.57 -4.16 -15.70
C GLN A 427 -7.49 -3.90 -14.66
N PHE A 428 -7.85 -3.21 -13.58
CA PHE A 428 -6.98 -3.02 -12.42
C PHE A 428 -7.74 -3.13 -11.10
N VAL A 429 -7.02 -3.50 -10.06
CA VAL A 429 -7.52 -3.65 -8.69
C VAL A 429 -6.98 -2.55 -7.80
N ILE A 430 -7.82 -2.05 -6.88
CA ILE A 430 -7.45 -1.08 -5.87
C ILE A 430 -8.22 -1.34 -4.57
N GLY A 431 -7.57 -1.10 -3.42
CA GLY A 431 -8.24 -1.16 -2.12
C GLY A 431 -9.22 0.01 -1.96
N CYS A 432 -10.19 -0.07 -1.05
CA CYS A 432 -11.16 0.99 -0.83
C CYS A 432 -11.28 1.35 0.66
N MET A 433 -11.42 2.64 0.97
CA MET A 433 -11.63 3.13 2.35
C MET A 433 -13.10 3.06 2.80
N GLU A 434 -14.03 2.74 1.91
CA GLU A 434 -15.46 2.72 2.21
C GLU A 434 -15.88 1.50 3.05
N HIS A 435 -17.08 1.57 3.63
CA HIS A 435 -17.72 0.49 4.39
C HIS A 435 -18.92 -0.10 3.61
N PRO A 436 -19.18 -1.42 3.68
CA PRO A 436 -18.32 -2.48 4.25
C PRO A 436 -16.96 -2.57 3.54
N ARG A 437 -15.93 -3.07 4.23
CA ARG A 437 -14.57 -3.14 3.69
C ARG A 437 -14.56 -3.95 2.40
N ARG A 438 -13.88 -3.41 1.39
CA ARG A 438 -13.90 -3.96 0.03
C ARG A 438 -12.62 -3.66 -0.74
N VAL A 439 -12.41 -4.47 -1.76
CA VAL A 439 -11.46 -4.22 -2.85
C VAL A 439 -12.28 -3.99 -4.12
N GLN A 440 -11.89 -3.04 -4.96
CA GLN A 440 -12.63 -2.70 -6.18
C GLN A 440 -11.79 -3.05 -7.41
N ILE A 441 -12.44 -3.64 -8.42
CA ILE A 441 -11.86 -3.90 -9.73
C ILE A 441 -12.52 -2.95 -10.72
N PHE A 442 -11.70 -2.16 -11.40
CA PHE A 442 -12.13 -1.22 -12.42
C PHE A 442 -11.69 -1.69 -13.80
N ARG A 443 -12.48 -1.32 -14.81
CA ARG A 443 -12.06 -1.35 -16.21
C ARG A 443 -11.66 0.05 -16.63
N ALA A 444 -10.56 0.16 -17.36
CA ALA A 444 -10.07 1.40 -17.91
C ALA A 444 -11.14 2.09 -18.76
N GLY A 445 -11.32 3.39 -18.57
CA GLY A 445 -12.33 4.18 -19.26
C GLY A 445 -13.74 4.15 -18.67
N ARG A 446 -14.03 3.29 -17.66
CA ARG A 446 -15.33 3.26 -16.98
C ARG A 446 -15.33 4.08 -15.70
N HIS A 447 -16.48 4.66 -15.36
CA HIS A 447 -16.63 5.48 -14.15
C HIS A 447 -16.98 4.68 -12.89
N ARG A 448 -17.41 3.43 -13.04
CA ARG A 448 -17.81 2.55 -11.93
C ARG A 448 -16.94 1.30 -11.90
N PRO A 449 -16.73 0.72 -10.70
CA PRO A 449 -16.06 -0.58 -10.61
C PRO A 449 -16.91 -1.64 -11.33
N VAL A 450 -16.23 -2.53 -12.04
CA VAL A 450 -16.86 -3.71 -12.65
C VAL A 450 -17.17 -4.74 -11.56
N ARG A 451 -16.36 -4.79 -10.50
CA ARG A 451 -16.57 -5.70 -9.38
C ARG A 451 -16.13 -5.10 -8.05
N GLU A 452 -16.82 -5.49 -6.98
CA GLU A 452 -16.42 -5.20 -5.61
C GLU A 452 -16.29 -6.49 -4.82
N LEU A 453 -15.11 -6.75 -4.27
CA LEU A 453 -14.83 -7.93 -3.46
C LEU A 453 -15.09 -7.62 -2.00
N LYS A 454 -16.02 -8.36 -1.40
CA LYS A 454 -16.46 -8.23 -0.01
C LYS A 454 -16.48 -9.62 0.62
N SER A 455 -16.13 -9.69 1.89
CA SER A 455 -16.22 -10.90 2.69
C SER A 455 -16.28 -10.50 4.16
N ASP A 456 -16.98 -11.27 4.98
CA ASP A 456 -17.03 -11.04 6.43
C ASP A 456 -15.65 -11.21 7.08
N ASN A 457 -14.80 -12.04 6.46
CA ASN A 457 -13.41 -12.27 6.88
C ASN A 457 -12.46 -11.14 6.44
N PHE A 458 -12.99 -10.12 5.77
CA PHE A 458 -12.27 -8.97 5.24
C PHE A 458 -12.54 -7.71 6.07
N ALA A 459 -12.23 -7.72 7.37
CA ALA A 459 -12.60 -6.65 8.30
C ALA A 459 -11.71 -5.37 8.23
N SER A 460 -10.69 -5.33 7.37
CA SER A 460 -9.72 -4.23 7.33
C SER A 460 -9.46 -3.75 5.90
N VAL A 461 -8.86 -2.57 5.76
CA VAL A 461 -8.49 -2.04 4.44
C VAL A 461 -7.20 -2.71 3.97
N HIS A 462 -7.27 -3.44 2.86
CA HIS A 462 -6.07 -3.95 2.18
C HIS A 462 -5.61 -2.89 1.19
N SER A 463 -4.50 -2.23 1.53
CA SER A 463 -4.03 -1.04 0.83
C SER A 463 -3.27 -1.38 -0.46
N ILE A 464 -2.61 -2.53 -0.45
CA ILE A 464 -1.84 -3.06 -1.57
C ILE A 464 -2.54 -4.34 -2.02
N ASN A 465 -2.93 -4.40 -3.29
CA ASN A 465 -3.57 -5.57 -3.89
C ASN A 465 -2.89 -5.86 -5.22
N VAL A 466 -2.64 -7.12 -5.53
CA VAL A 466 -1.95 -7.56 -6.74
C VAL A 466 -2.65 -8.77 -7.34
N PHE A 467 -2.68 -8.86 -8.67
CA PHE A 467 -3.15 -10.05 -9.37
C PHE A 467 -2.04 -11.09 -9.52
N HIS A 468 -2.43 -12.37 -9.49
CA HIS A 468 -1.52 -13.41 -9.93
C HIS A 468 -1.32 -13.34 -11.46
N PRO A 469 -0.07 -13.46 -11.98
CA PRO A 469 0.22 -13.30 -13.41
C PRO A 469 -0.50 -14.27 -14.34
N HIS A 470 -0.84 -15.47 -13.84
CA HIS A 470 -1.38 -16.56 -14.67
C HIS A 470 -2.67 -17.19 -14.14
N LEU A 471 -3.09 -16.87 -12.92
CA LEU A 471 -4.20 -17.52 -12.22
C LEU A 471 -5.23 -16.46 -11.83
N GLU A 472 -6.47 -16.86 -11.63
CA GLU A 472 -7.53 -15.97 -11.12
C GLU A 472 -7.40 -15.83 -9.60
N LEU A 473 -6.31 -15.22 -9.15
CA LEU A 473 -6.03 -14.98 -7.74
C LEU A 473 -5.67 -13.51 -7.52
N ILE A 474 -6.09 -12.97 -6.38
CA ILE A 474 -5.71 -11.61 -5.93
C ILE A 474 -5.18 -11.71 -4.50
N ALA A 475 -3.96 -11.24 -4.27
CA ALA A 475 -3.42 -11.10 -2.92
C ALA A 475 -3.56 -9.65 -2.46
N GLY A 476 -4.06 -9.44 -1.25
CA GLY A 476 -4.18 -8.13 -0.62
C GLY A 476 -3.42 -8.08 0.71
N GLY A 477 -2.72 -6.98 0.99
CA GLY A 477 -2.03 -6.73 2.25
C GLY A 477 -2.58 -5.53 3.02
N ASN A 478 -2.68 -5.65 4.34
CA ASN A 478 -3.21 -4.60 5.21
C ASN A 478 -2.16 -3.98 6.14
N SER A 479 -2.62 -3.02 6.96
CA SER A 479 -1.76 -2.28 7.89
C SER A 479 -1.44 -2.99 9.20
N SER A 480 -2.09 -4.12 9.47
CA SER A 480 -1.77 -4.99 10.60
C SER A 480 -0.93 -6.19 10.18
N GLY A 481 -0.32 -6.17 8.99
CA GLY A 481 0.57 -7.25 8.54
C GLY A 481 -0.11 -8.55 8.13
N ARG A 482 -1.42 -8.50 7.87
CA ARG A 482 -2.19 -9.64 7.33
C ARG A 482 -2.23 -9.61 5.81
N LEU A 483 -2.12 -10.80 5.23
CA LEU A 483 -2.39 -11.08 3.83
C LEU A 483 -3.75 -11.77 3.72
N ALA A 484 -4.48 -11.46 2.65
CA ALA A 484 -5.66 -12.19 2.22
C ALA A 484 -5.49 -12.61 0.76
N LEU A 485 -5.93 -13.80 0.41
CA LEU A 485 -5.87 -14.36 -0.93
C LEU A 485 -7.29 -14.63 -1.43
N TRP A 486 -7.76 -13.82 -2.37
CA TRP A 486 -9.02 -14.04 -3.07
C TRP A 486 -8.85 -15.06 -4.18
N ARG A 487 -9.77 -16.02 -4.26
CA ARG A 487 -9.79 -17.08 -5.26
C ARG A 487 -10.93 -16.86 -6.24
N GLY A 488 -10.59 -16.71 -7.51
CA GLY A 488 -11.53 -16.50 -8.61
C GLY A 488 -11.92 -17.82 -9.28
N GLU A 489 -13.21 -18.05 -9.42
CA GLU A 489 -13.78 -19.17 -10.16
C GLU A 489 -14.59 -18.63 -11.35
N LYS A 490 -14.37 -19.18 -12.54
CA LYS A 490 -15.20 -18.84 -13.70
C LYS A 490 -16.55 -19.53 -13.56
N LYS A 491 -17.64 -18.78 -13.64
CA LYS A 491 -18.97 -19.37 -13.79
C LYS A 491 -18.99 -20.21 -15.06
N GLU A 492 -19.13 -21.52 -14.91
CA GLU A 492 -19.55 -22.36 -16.02
C GLU A 492 -20.97 -21.92 -16.37
N VAL A 493 -21.14 -21.35 -17.57
CA VAL A 493 -22.47 -21.16 -18.13
C VAL A 493 -23.02 -22.56 -18.38
N LYS A 494 -23.90 -23.03 -17.50
CA LYS A 494 -24.62 -24.28 -17.74
C LYS A 494 -25.46 -24.06 -18.99
N ASP A 495 -25.32 -24.95 -19.98
CA ASP A 495 -26.02 -24.96 -21.27
C ASP A 495 -27.56 -24.94 -21.19
N GLU A 496 -28.15 -24.93 -20.00
CA GLU A 496 -29.60 -24.85 -19.79
C GLU A 496 -30.15 -23.43 -20.01
N ASP A 497 -29.37 -22.37 -19.76
CA ASP A 497 -29.83 -20.98 -19.97
C ASP A 497 -29.80 -20.57 -21.46
N VAL A 498 -29.00 -21.24 -22.29
CA VAL A 498 -28.97 -21.00 -23.75
C VAL A 498 -30.20 -21.61 -24.44
N LYS A 499 -30.84 -22.62 -23.83
CA LYS A 499 -32.08 -23.20 -24.36
C LYS A 499 -33.30 -22.34 -24.07
N ASN A 500 -33.37 -21.67 -22.91
CA ASN A 500 -34.50 -20.79 -22.58
C ASN A 500 -34.52 -19.48 -23.39
N VAL A 501 -33.37 -18.97 -23.84
CA VAL A 501 -33.32 -17.78 -24.72
C VAL A 501 -33.77 -18.10 -26.16
N LYS A 502 -33.72 -19.37 -26.59
CA LYS A 502 -34.21 -19.78 -27.92
C LYS A 502 -35.72 -20.08 -27.93
N THR A 503 -36.33 -20.43 -26.81
CA THR A 503 -37.79 -20.66 -26.72
C THR A 503 -38.58 -19.36 -26.58
N GLU A 504 -38.04 -18.31 -25.96
CA GLU A 504 -38.75 -17.01 -25.84
C GLU A 504 -38.68 -16.12 -27.10
N LYS A 505 -37.85 -16.47 -28.10
CA LYS A 505 -37.85 -15.76 -29.40
C LYS A 505 -38.77 -16.39 -30.45
N VAL A 506 -39.54 -17.43 -30.11
CA VAL A 506 -40.51 -18.07 -31.01
C VAL A 506 -41.83 -18.37 -30.28
N SER A 507 -42.38 -17.37 -29.59
CA SER A 507 -43.77 -17.38 -29.13
C SER A 507 -44.46 -16.07 -29.44
#